data_AF-A0A2N5IWB3-F1
#
_entry.id   AF-A0A2N5IWB3-F1
#
_cell.length_a   1.000
_cell.length_b   1.000
_cell.length_c   1.000
_cell.angle_alpha   90.00
_cell.angle_beta   90.00
_cell.angle_gamma   90.00
#
_symmetry.space_group_name_H-M   'P 1'
#
loop_
_entity.id
_entity.type
_entity.pdbx_description
1 polymer ?
#
loop_
_entity_poly.entity_id
_entity_poly.type
_entity_poly.pdbx_seq_one_letter_code
_entity_poly.pdbx_strand_id
1 'polypeptide(L)'
;MAGKTRNCVVCGRELPKDVRAGAEYCSAKCKQKAYRSRKAKGEPVKPKPKAKPSPAIDRREFERMMDEPMEDALRHTRDVLRKALDDPDTRASDLPALSRQYLAVCRELEAQSGAGSLFDDDTMEMNTNAGTSIV
;
A
#
# COMPACT_ATOMS: atom_id res chain seq x y z
N MET A 1 -1.18 34.51 38.95
CA MET A 1 -0.30 33.43 38.47
C MET A 1 0.60 33.98 37.37
N ALA A 2 1.77 34.52 37.69
CA ALA A 2 2.71 35.03 36.69
C ALA A 2 3.42 33.84 36.02
N GLY A 3 2.91 33.40 34.87
CA GLY A 3 3.57 32.37 34.07
C GLY A 3 4.95 32.86 33.64
N LYS A 4 6.00 32.10 33.96
CA LYS A 4 7.37 32.42 33.56
C LYS A 4 7.44 32.58 32.03
N THR A 5 7.67 33.80 31.56
CA THR A 5 7.86 34.07 30.14
C THR A 5 9.12 33.34 29.69
N ARG A 6 8.98 32.49 28.67
CA ARG A 6 10.11 31.78 28.05
C ARG A 6 10.55 32.60 26.86
N ASN A 7 11.85 32.74 26.64
CA ASN A 7 12.40 33.54 25.54
C ASN A 7 13.06 32.64 24.49
N CYS A 8 12.98 33.06 23.23
CA CYS A 8 13.61 32.39 22.10
C CYS A 8 15.14 32.50 22.17
N VAL A 9 15.84 31.38 22.06
CA VAL A 9 17.32 31.33 22.11
C VAL A 9 17.99 32.10 20.96
N VAL A 10 17.28 32.33 19.85
CA VAL A 10 17.85 32.93 18.63
C VAL A 10 17.59 34.42 18.50
N CYS A 11 16.45 34.92 18.99
CA CYS A 11 16.05 36.31 18.80
C CYS A 11 15.59 37.02 20.08
N GLY A 12 15.62 36.35 21.25
CA GLY A 12 15.29 36.95 22.54
C GLY A 12 13.82 37.26 22.78
N ARG A 13 12.96 37.22 21.74
CA ARG A 13 11.52 37.45 21.86
C ARG A 13 10.84 36.40 22.73
N GLU A 14 9.76 36.80 23.39
CA GLU A 14 8.90 35.91 24.15
C GLU A 14 8.32 34.81 23.26
N LEU A 15 8.31 33.58 23.78
CA LEU A 15 7.71 32.43 23.14
C LEU A 15 6.18 32.56 23.19
N PRO A 16 5.46 32.24 22.10
CA PRO A 16 4.00 32.26 22.09
C PRO A 16 3.41 31.39 23.20
N LYS A 17 2.24 31.75 23.72
CA LYS A 17 1.56 30.92 24.72
C LYS A 17 1.16 29.54 24.17
N ASP A 18 0.97 29.44 22.85
CA ASP A 18 0.52 28.23 22.16
C ASP A 18 1.63 27.21 21.88
N VAL A 19 2.90 27.54 22.16
CA VAL A 19 3.99 26.59 21.95
C VAL A 19 4.18 25.65 23.13
N ARG A 20 4.42 24.36 22.82
CA ARG A 20 4.70 23.30 23.81
C ARG A 20 5.67 23.78 24.89
N ALA A 21 5.48 23.31 26.13
CA ALA A 21 6.31 23.64 27.31
C ALA A 21 7.83 23.43 27.11
N GLY A 22 8.27 22.61 26.14
CA GLY A 22 9.68 22.39 25.78
C GLY A 22 10.17 23.11 24.51
N ALA A 23 9.42 24.07 23.97
CA ALA A 23 9.85 24.80 22.78
C ALA A 23 10.94 25.84 23.08
N GLU A 24 12.03 25.82 22.30
CA GLU A 24 13.19 26.73 22.44
C GLU A 24 13.14 27.94 21.49
N TYR A 25 12.32 27.87 20.44
CA TYR A 25 12.30 28.86 19.35
C TYR A 25 10.90 29.41 19.14
N CYS A 26 10.77 30.72 18.96
CA CYS A 26 9.48 31.38 18.74
C CYS A 26 8.85 31.08 17.37
N SER A 27 9.63 30.55 16.40
CA SER A 27 9.15 30.29 15.03
C SER A 27 10.05 29.32 14.27
N ALA A 28 9.53 28.78 13.16
CA ALA A 28 10.29 27.97 12.21
C ALA A 28 11.51 28.72 11.64
N LYS A 29 11.41 30.05 11.44
CA LYS A 29 12.52 30.90 11.00
C LYS A 29 13.68 30.88 11.99
N CYS A 30 13.39 31.03 13.29
CA CYS A 30 14.41 30.96 14.34
C CYS A 30 15.02 29.55 14.44
N LYS A 31 14.19 28.51 14.33
CA LYS A 31 14.67 27.12 14.30
C LYS A 31 15.63 26.85 13.14
N GLN A 32 15.34 27.37 11.94
CA GLN A 32 16.21 27.20 10.78
C GLN A 32 17.51 28.02 10.91
N LYS A 33 17.44 29.24 11.48
CA LYS A 33 18.64 30.05 11.76
C LYS A 33 19.57 29.34 12.75
N ALA A 34 19.03 28.74 13.81
CA ALA A 34 19.79 27.89 14.74
C ALA A 34 20.37 26.63 14.09
N TYR A 35 19.67 26.03 13.12
CA TYR A 35 20.21 24.90 12.36
C TYR A 35 21.40 25.32 11.48
N ARG A 36 21.26 26.44 10.75
CA ARG A 36 22.32 26.98 9.89
C ARG A 36 23.55 27.39 10.71
N SER A 37 23.37 28.01 11.87
CA SER A 37 24.49 28.38 12.74
C SER A 37 25.23 27.16 13.30
N ARG A 38 24.52 26.10 13.71
CA ARG A 38 25.15 24.83 14.14
C ARG A 38 25.92 24.15 13.02
N LYS A 39 25.35 24.12 11.81
CA LYS A 39 26.04 23.59 10.63
C LYS A 39 27.29 24.39 10.26
N ALA A 40 27.23 25.73 10.32
CA ALA A 40 28.40 26.58 10.05
C ALA A 40 29.52 26.42 11.10
N LYS A 41 29.16 26.11 12.35
CA LYS A 41 30.11 25.84 13.44
C LYS A 41 30.66 24.40 13.43
N GLY A 42 30.25 23.56 12.47
CA GLY A 42 30.69 22.17 12.40
C GLY A 42 30.11 21.28 13.52
N GLU A 43 29.06 21.71 14.21
CA GLU A 43 28.49 20.96 15.32
C GLU A 43 27.76 19.70 14.80
N PRO A 44 28.04 18.50 15.36
CA PRO A 44 27.44 17.27 14.88
C PRO A 44 25.93 17.28 15.13
N VAL A 45 25.17 17.11 14.05
CA VAL A 45 23.71 16.95 14.14
C VAL A 45 23.44 15.59 14.78
N LYS A 46 22.86 15.58 15.99
CA LYS A 46 22.40 14.34 16.62
C LYS A 46 21.48 13.58 15.64
N PRO A 47 21.77 12.31 15.32
CA PRO A 47 20.97 11.55 14.36
C PRO A 47 19.53 11.45 14.86
N LYS A 48 18.56 11.78 14.00
CA LYS A 48 17.16 11.49 14.30
C LYS A 48 16.99 9.97 14.37
N PRO A 49 16.22 9.43 15.33
CA PRO A 49 15.93 8.00 15.37
C PRO A 49 15.27 7.61 14.04
N LYS A 50 15.85 6.63 13.34
CA LYS A 50 15.28 6.08 12.11
C LYS A 50 13.90 5.50 12.44
N ALA A 51 12.95 5.70 11.54
CA ALA A 51 11.63 5.08 11.64
C ALA A 51 11.80 3.57 11.85
N LYS A 52 10.96 2.98 12.70
CA LYS A 52 10.97 1.53 12.91
C LYS A 52 10.80 0.83 11.56
N PRO A 53 11.59 -0.21 11.25
CA PRO A 53 11.39 -0.97 10.02
C PRO A 53 9.94 -1.49 9.99
N SER A 54 9.35 -1.49 8.79
CA SER A 54 8.07 -2.15 8.55
C SER A 54 8.13 -3.60 9.05
N PRO A 55 6.99 -4.19 9.47
CA PRO A 55 6.95 -5.58 9.90
C PRO A 55 7.62 -6.44 8.83
N ALA A 56 8.65 -7.19 9.22
CA ALA A 56 9.35 -8.10 8.34
C ALA A 56 8.41 -9.28 8.09
N ILE A 57 7.97 -9.41 6.83
CA ILE A 57 7.24 -10.58 6.36
C ILE A 57 8.15 -11.80 6.57
N ASP A 58 7.63 -12.87 7.17
CA ASP A 58 8.41 -14.10 7.40
C ASP A 58 8.77 -14.76 6.06
N ARG A 59 9.88 -15.50 6.00
CA ARG A 59 10.37 -16.14 4.76
C ARG A 59 9.29 -17.00 4.10
N ARG A 60 8.51 -17.72 4.91
CA ARG A 60 7.39 -18.54 4.44
C ARG A 60 6.22 -17.72 3.89
N GLU A 61 6.02 -16.52 4.41
CA GLU A 61 4.98 -15.60 3.94
C GLU A 61 5.42 -14.89 2.65
N PHE A 62 6.71 -14.60 2.51
CA PHE A 62 7.32 -14.15 1.25
C PHE A 62 7.28 -15.25 0.17
N GLU A 63 7.60 -16.51 0.52
CA GLU A 63 7.51 -17.65 -0.40
C GLU A 63 6.06 -17.89 -0.87
N ARG A 64 5.07 -17.74 0.01
CA ARG A 64 3.64 -17.83 -0.36
C ARG A 64 3.12 -16.69 -1.22
N MET A 65 3.76 -15.53 -1.15
CA MET A 65 3.49 -14.41 -2.06
C MET A 65 4.03 -14.69 -3.47
N MET A 66 4.93 -15.68 -3.61
CA MET A 66 5.59 -16.10 -4.85
C MET A 66 5.12 -17.48 -5.32
N ASP A 67 4.17 -18.13 -4.64
CA ASP A 67 3.51 -19.33 -5.14
C ASP A 67 2.83 -19.00 -6.48
N GLU A 68 2.99 -19.89 -7.47
CA GLU A 68 2.35 -19.74 -8.79
C GLU A 68 0.84 -19.56 -8.57
N PRO A 69 0.22 -18.48 -9.10
CA PRO A 69 -1.19 -18.24 -8.85
C PRO A 69 -1.96 -19.47 -9.31
N MET A 70 -2.92 -19.93 -8.52
CA MET A 70 -3.75 -21.11 -8.84
C MET A 70 -4.26 -21.08 -10.30
N GLU A 71 -4.50 -19.88 -10.83
CA GLU A 71 -4.84 -19.62 -12.22
C GLU A 71 -3.80 -20.15 -13.24
N ASP A 72 -2.50 -19.94 -13.01
CA ASP A 72 -1.42 -20.41 -13.90
C ASP A 72 -1.26 -21.94 -13.84
N ALA A 73 -1.41 -22.54 -12.65
CA ALA A 73 -1.45 -24.00 -12.50
C ALA A 73 -2.66 -24.61 -13.25
N LEU A 74 -3.83 -23.96 -13.19
CA LEU A 74 -5.02 -24.38 -13.93
C LEU A 74 -4.86 -24.19 -15.43
N ARG A 75 -4.25 -23.08 -15.89
CA ARG A 75 -3.92 -22.86 -17.31
C ARG A 75 -2.96 -23.92 -17.85
N HIS A 76 -1.92 -24.24 -17.09
CA HIS A 76 -0.97 -25.30 -17.44
C HIS A 76 -1.68 -26.65 -17.57
N THR A 77 -2.49 -27.02 -16.57
CA THR A 77 -3.23 -28.29 -16.56
C THR A 77 -4.21 -28.39 -17.73
N ARG A 78 -4.93 -27.31 -18.05
CA ARG A 78 -5.80 -27.21 -19.23
C ARG A 78 -5.03 -27.50 -20.51
N ASP A 79 -3.86 -26.89 -20.69
CA ASP A 79 -3.07 -27.03 -21.91
C ASP A 79 -2.50 -28.44 -22.07
N VAL A 80 -2.11 -29.10 -20.98
CA VAL A 80 -1.69 -30.51 -20.98
C VAL A 80 -2.87 -31.43 -21.34
N LEU A 81 -4.04 -31.23 -20.73
CA LEU A 81 -5.23 -32.03 -21.02
C LEU A 81 -5.70 -31.85 -22.47
N ARG A 82 -5.63 -30.62 -23.01
CA ARG A 82 -5.94 -30.36 -24.42
C ARG A 82 -5.01 -31.13 -25.35
N LYS A 83 -3.69 -31.08 -25.10
CA LYS A 83 -2.71 -31.84 -25.89
C LYS A 83 -3.00 -33.34 -25.85
N ALA A 84 -3.36 -33.89 -24.69
CA ALA A 84 -3.72 -35.30 -24.57
C ALA A 84 -5.01 -35.65 -25.31
N LEU A 85 -5.99 -34.74 -25.40
CA LEU A 85 -7.21 -34.95 -26.19
C LEU A 85 -6.97 -34.87 -27.69
N ASP A 86 -6.03 -34.03 -28.13
CA ASP A 86 -5.66 -33.85 -29.53
C ASP A 86 -4.68 -34.93 -30.05
N ASP A 87 -4.05 -35.69 -29.15
CA ASP A 87 -3.10 -36.75 -29.48
C ASP A 87 -3.83 -38.01 -30.03
N PRO A 88 -3.57 -38.41 -31.29
CA PRO A 88 -4.19 -39.59 -31.89
C PRO A 88 -3.79 -40.91 -31.21
N ASP A 89 -2.68 -40.94 -30.47
CA ASP A 89 -2.22 -42.13 -29.74
C ASP A 89 -2.90 -42.29 -28.38
N THR A 90 -3.71 -41.32 -27.96
CA THR A 90 -4.48 -41.40 -26.72
C THR A 90 -5.52 -42.52 -26.79
N ARG A 91 -5.50 -43.39 -25.78
CA ARG A 91 -6.42 -44.52 -25.68
C ARG A 91 -7.86 -44.03 -25.65
N ALA A 92 -8.71 -44.59 -26.52
CA ALA A 92 -10.12 -44.20 -26.63
C ALA A 92 -10.91 -44.36 -25.31
N SER A 93 -10.50 -45.27 -24.41
CA SER A 93 -11.09 -45.44 -23.09
C SER A 93 -10.88 -44.24 -22.16
N ASP A 94 -9.83 -43.48 -22.40
CA ASP A 94 -9.35 -42.43 -21.49
C ASP A 94 -9.92 -41.05 -21.91
N LEU A 95 -10.34 -40.91 -23.18
CA LEU A 95 -10.94 -39.69 -23.73
C LEU A 95 -12.14 -39.15 -22.92
N PRO A 96 -13.11 -39.98 -22.47
CA PRO A 96 -14.23 -39.48 -21.67
C PRO A 96 -13.78 -38.93 -20.31
N ALA A 97 -12.76 -39.54 -19.70
CA ALA A 97 -12.23 -39.10 -18.40
C ALA A 97 -11.45 -37.78 -18.54
N LEU A 98 -10.56 -37.71 -19.54
CA LEU A 98 -9.80 -36.50 -19.87
C LEU A 98 -10.71 -35.34 -20.24
N SER A 99 -11.76 -35.59 -21.04
CA SER A 99 -12.76 -34.57 -21.41
C SER A 99 -13.47 -33.98 -20.21
N ARG A 100 -13.88 -34.82 -19.23
CA ARG A 100 -14.53 -34.34 -18.00
C ARG A 100 -13.59 -33.49 -17.15
N GLN A 101 -12.33 -33.92 -17.02
CA GLN A 101 -11.31 -33.18 -16.26
C GLN A 101 -10.99 -31.84 -16.92
N TYR A 102 -10.88 -31.82 -18.25
CA TYR A 102 -10.65 -30.60 -19.02
C TYR A 102 -11.78 -29.59 -18.81
N LEU A 103 -13.04 -30.02 -18.90
CA LEU A 103 -14.20 -29.17 -18.66
C LEU A 103 -14.28 -28.66 -17.22
N ALA A 104 -13.87 -29.47 -16.23
CA ALA A 104 -13.80 -29.04 -14.83
C ALA A 104 -12.79 -27.90 -14.65
N VAL A 105 -11.58 -28.05 -15.20
CA VAL A 105 -10.54 -27.01 -15.17
C VAL A 105 -10.99 -25.73 -15.87
N CYS A 106 -11.65 -25.84 -17.04
CA CYS A 106 -12.19 -24.67 -17.74
C CYS A 106 -13.23 -23.91 -16.91
N ARG A 107 -14.17 -24.62 -16.26
CA ARG A 107 -15.17 -24.00 -15.37
C ARG A 107 -14.53 -23.31 -14.17
N GLU A 108 -13.46 -23.89 -13.63
CA GLU A 108 -12.76 -23.32 -12.48
C GLU A 108 -11.97 -22.05 -12.87
N LEU A 109 -11.35 -22.04 -14.07
CA LEU A 109 -10.75 -20.83 -14.64
C LEU A 109 -11.78 -19.73 -14.88
N GLU A 110 -12.97 -20.05 -15.40
CA GLU A 110 -14.06 -19.09 -15.58
C GLU A 110 -14.55 -18.53 -14.25
N ALA A 111 -14.72 -19.38 -13.23
CA ALA A 111 -15.12 -18.96 -11.89
C ALA A 111 -14.09 -18.03 -11.22
N GLN A 112 -12.79 -18.29 -11.41
CA GLN A 112 -11.71 -17.45 -10.90
C GLN A 112 -11.57 -16.14 -11.68
N SER A 113 -11.76 -16.18 -13.01
CA SER A 113 -11.70 -14.99 -13.88
C SER A 113 -12.89 -14.05 -13.66
N GLY A 114 -14.07 -14.59 -13.30
CA GLY A 114 -15.28 -13.82 -13.01
C GLY A 114 -15.34 -13.19 -11.61
N ALA A 115 -14.51 -13.66 -10.67
CA ALA A 115 -14.39 -13.06 -9.34
C ALA A 115 -13.68 -11.68 -9.34
N GLY A 116 -13.16 -11.26 -10.50
CA GLY A 116 -12.56 -9.96 -10.75
C GLY A 116 -13.50 -8.92 -11.38
N SER A 117 -14.83 -9.10 -11.33
CA SER A 117 -15.78 -8.03 -11.68
C SER A 117 -15.81 -6.96 -10.59
N LEU A 118 -14.69 -6.24 -10.46
CA LEU A 118 -14.47 -4.98 -9.77
C LEU A 118 -15.19 -3.81 -10.48
N PHE A 119 -16.27 -4.09 -11.23
CA PHE A 119 -17.02 -3.13 -12.03
C PHE A 119 -18.54 -3.37 -11.90
N ASP A 120 -19.01 -3.74 -10.71
CA ASP A 120 -20.43 -3.65 -10.33
C ASP A 120 -20.57 -2.82 -9.04
N ASP A 121 -19.90 -1.67 -9.00
CA ASP A 121 -20.15 -0.60 -8.01
C ASP A 121 -19.93 0.77 -8.68
N ASP A 122 -20.82 1.12 -9.62
CA ASP A 122 -20.95 2.49 -10.13
C ASP A 122 -22.42 2.95 -10.01
N THR A 123 -23.02 2.73 -8.84
CA THR A 123 -24.08 3.62 -8.33
C THR A 123 -23.45 4.77 -7.57
N MET A 124 -22.66 5.60 -8.28
CA MET A 124 -22.32 6.95 -7.80
C MET A 124 -23.55 7.85 -7.93
N GLU A 125 -24.41 7.88 -6.91
CA GLU A 125 -25.32 9.00 -6.70
C GLU A 125 -24.50 10.25 -6.35
N MET A 126 -24.05 10.97 -7.38
CA MET A 126 -23.47 12.31 -7.25
C MET A 126 -24.59 13.30 -6.87
N ASN A 127 -24.76 13.50 -5.57
CA ASN A 127 -25.63 14.52 -5.01
C ASN A 127 -25.02 15.92 -5.27
N THR A 128 -25.35 16.55 -6.40
CA THR A 128 -24.97 17.95 -6.66
C THR A 128 -25.99 18.90 -6.04
N ASN A 129 -25.83 19.15 -4.73
CA ASN A 129 -26.38 20.33 -4.08
C ASN A 129 -25.71 21.59 -4.67
N ALA A 130 -26.37 22.25 -5.62
CA ALA A 130 -25.96 23.53 -6.14
C ALA A 130 -26.99 24.62 -5.77
N GLY A 131 -26.61 25.45 -4.80
CA GLY A 131 -26.80 26.90 -4.89
C GLY A 131 -28.12 27.46 -4.37
N THR A 132 -28.12 27.84 -3.09
CA THR A 132 -28.96 28.90 -2.55
C THR A 132 -28.74 30.19 -3.34
N SER A 133 -29.73 30.60 -4.14
CA SER A 133 -29.78 31.92 -4.77
C SER A 133 -30.37 32.92 -3.79
N ILE A 134 -29.52 33.78 -3.24
CA ILE A 134 -29.91 35.07 -2.65
C ILE A 134 -29.92 36.10 -3.78
N VAL A 135 -31.07 36.70 -4.05
CA VAL A 135 -31.28 38.14 -4.34
C VAL A 135 -32.64 38.52 -3.78
#